data_AF-A0A834CC49-F1
#
_entry.id   AF-A0A834CC49-F1
#
_cell.length_a   1.000
_cell.length_b   1.000
_cell.length_c   1.000
_cell.angle_alpha   90.00
_cell.angle_beta   90.00
_cell.angle_gamma   90.00
#
_symmetry.space_group_name_H-M   'P 1'
#
loop_
_entity.id
_entity.type
_entity.pdbx_description
1 polymer ?
#
loop_
_entity_poly.entity_id
_entity_poly.type
_entity_poly.pdbx_seq_one_letter_code
_entity_poly.pdbx_strand_id
1 'polypeptide(L)'
;MTPWRKTTTERFGVVKWNFVGGGEKQLPLEVGDLVFIQEVCNGWYRGHLARSKAQQGLFPASFVHLKEVHIEKREDEEVVTSAEMPLVKEVTTTLREWGTIWKQLFVTNKRALVKQVERLMWELMEWRSQLLSGTLPSDGFKELKQKVTSKIDYGNKILELDLVVRDEDGNILDPERANVISLFRAHEEATCQDQ
;
A
#
# COMPACT_ATOMS: atom_id res chain seq x y z
N MET A 1 36.18 -6.14 -13.72
CA MET A 1 34.73 -6.33 -13.51
C MET A 1 34.13 -4.98 -13.15
N THR A 2 32.92 -4.67 -13.62
CA THR A 2 32.21 -3.43 -13.24
C THR A 2 31.87 -3.47 -11.74
N PRO A 3 32.15 -2.41 -10.96
CA PRO A 3 31.81 -2.37 -9.55
C PRO A 3 30.31 -2.11 -9.33
N TRP A 4 29.79 -2.54 -8.17
CA TRP A 4 28.47 -2.14 -7.69
C TRP A 4 28.46 -0.64 -7.40
N ARG A 5 27.39 0.04 -7.82
CA ARG A 5 27.22 1.48 -7.62
C ARG A 5 25.88 1.75 -6.96
N LYS A 6 25.88 2.63 -5.96
CA LYS A 6 24.63 3.17 -5.41
C LYS A 6 23.86 3.88 -6.51
N THR A 7 22.58 3.58 -6.63
CA THR A 7 21.69 4.22 -7.61
C THR A 7 20.85 5.29 -6.92
N THR A 8 20.70 6.43 -7.58
CA THR A 8 19.91 7.58 -7.13
C THR A 8 18.57 7.67 -7.85
N THR A 9 18.44 7.02 -9.01
CA THR A 9 17.25 7.07 -9.87
C THR A 9 16.40 5.82 -9.73
N GLU A 10 17.03 4.64 -9.68
CA GLU A 10 16.34 3.35 -9.64
C GLU A 10 16.16 2.94 -8.18
N ARG A 11 15.16 3.50 -7.48
CA ARG A 11 15.03 3.34 -6.02
C ARG A 11 13.93 2.38 -5.59
N PHE A 12 12.93 2.18 -6.42
CA PHE A 12 11.76 1.38 -6.08
C PHE A 12 11.14 0.77 -7.34
N GLY A 13 10.59 -0.43 -7.19
CA GLY A 13 9.90 -1.07 -8.29
C GLY A 13 9.00 -2.21 -7.85
N VAL A 14 8.25 -2.73 -8.83
CA VAL A 14 7.41 -3.92 -8.70
C VAL A 14 7.98 -5.04 -9.54
N VAL A 15 8.00 -6.25 -8.99
CA VAL A 15 8.46 -7.46 -9.67
C VAL A 15 7.39 -7.91 -10.67
N LYS A 16 7.82 -8.13 -11.91
CA LYS A 16 6.95 -8.52 -13.03
C LYS A 16 7.04 -10.03 -13.37
N TRP A 17 8.08 -10.73 -12.92
CA TRP A 17 8.27 -12.17 -13.11
C TRP A 17 8.80 -12.84 -11.84
N ASN A 18 8.41 -14.09 -11.60
CA ASN A 18 8.93 -14.88 -10.50
C ASN A 18 10.43 -15.15 -10.72
N PHE A 19 11.23 -14.95 -9.68
CA PHE A 19 12.65 -15.25 -9.65
C PHE A 19 12.94 -16.15 -8.45
N VAL A 20 13.29 -17.40 -8.70
CA VAL A 20 13.48 -18.40 -7.63
C VAL A 20 14.79 -18.18 -6.86
N GLY A 21 15.78 -17.53 -7.48
CA GLY A 21 17.13 -17.42 -6.94
C GLY A 21 17.90 -18.75 -6.99
N GLY A 22 19.12 -18.73 -7.51
CA GLY A 22 20.00 -19.89 -7.65
C GLY A 22 21.24 -19.87 -6.77
N GLY A 23 21.42 -18.86 -5.91
CA GLY A 23 22.60 -18.74 -5.05
C GLY A 23 22.33 -17.98 -3.75
N GLU A 24 23.21 -18.14 -2.76
CA GLU A 24 23.02 -17.65 -1.37
C GLU A 24 22.77 -16.14 -1.24
N LYS A 25 23.25 -15.35 -2.20
CA LYS A 25 23.07 -13.88 -2.21
C LYS A 25 21.90 -13.42 -3.08
N GLN A 26 21.25 -14.32 -3.80
CA GLN A 26 20.12 -13.99 -4.66
C GLN A 26 18.85 -13.97 -3.84
N LEU A 27 18.07 -12.91 -3.98
CA LEU A 27 16.81 -12.74 -3.28
C LEU A 27 15.69 -13.34 -4.14
N PRO A 28 15.00 -14.40 -3.70
CA PRO A 28 13.83 -14.89 -4.41
C PRO A 28 12.72 -13.84 -4.41
N LEU A 29 12.02 -13.70 -5.53
CA LEU A 29 10.97 -12.71 -5.74
C LEU A 29 9.77 -13.32 -6.43
N GLU A 30 8.58 -12.86 -6.08
CA GLU A 30 7.33 -13.25 -6.73
C GLU A 30 6.72 -12.06 -7.49
N VAL A 31 5.94 -12.35 -8.53
CA VAL A 31 5.19 -11.32 -9.26
C VAL A 31 4.35 -10.50 -8.28
N GLY A 32 4.48 -9.17 -8.38
CA GLY A 32 3.79 -8.22 -7.52
C GLY A 32 4.56 -7.82 -6.26
N ASP A 33 5.69 -8.46 -5.95
CA ASP A 33 6.55 -8.02 -4.87
C ASP A 33 7.06 -6.60 -5.11
N LEU A 34 7.06 -5.79 -4.06
CA LEU A 34 7.62 -4.44 -4.07
C LEU A 34 9.04 -4.51 -3.53
N VAL A 35 9.99 -3.91 -4.25
CA VAL A 35 11.41 -3.93 -3.89
C VAL A 35 11.97 -2.51 -3.82
N PHE A 36 12.80 -2.27 -2.81
CA PHE A 36 13.67 -1.10 -2.76
C PHE A 36 15.04 -1.47 -3.32
N ILE A 37 15.56 -0.63 -4.19
CA ILE A 37 16.82 -0.86 -4.88
C ILE A 37 17.86 0.11 -4.30
N GLN A 38 19.03 -0.42 -3.96
CA GLN A 38 20.13 0.32 -3.35
C GLN A 38 21.32 0.45 -4.29
N GLU A 39 21.67 -0.63 -4.98
CA GLU A 39 22.83 -0.68 -5.86
C GLU A 39 22.50 -1.38 -7.18
N VAL A 40 23.23 -1.01 -8.23
CA VAL A 40 23.11 -1.58 -9.58
C VAL A 40 24.49 -2.04 -10.07
N CYS A 41 24.52 -3.17 -10.77
CA CYS A 41 25.71 -3.67 -11.47
C CYS A 41 25.29 -4.55 -12.65
N ASN A 42 25.69 -4.19 -13.87
CA ASN A 42 25.57 -5.03 -15.08
C ASN A 42 24.19 -5.73 -15.24
N GLY A 43 23.10 -4.99 -15.12
CA GLY A 43 21.74 -5.54 -15.28
C GLY A 43 21.22 -6.32 -14.06
N TRP A 44 21.92 -6.24 -12.92
CA TRP A 44 21.46 -6.73 -11.63
C TRP A 44 21.24 -5.57 -10.66
N TYR A 45 20.23 -5.72 -9.83
CA TYR A 45 19.97 -4.88 -8.68
C TYR A 45 20.36 -5.61 -7.40
N ARG A 46 20.73 -4.82 -6.40
CA ARG A 46 20.83 -5.22 -5.01
C ARG A 46 19.87 -4.38 -4.21
N GLY A 47 19.06 -5.03 -3.38
CA GLY A 47 18.00 -4.37 -2.67
C GLY A 47 17.31 -5.29 -1.67
N HIS A 48 16.13 -4.89 -1.21
CA HIS A 48 15.33 -5.66 -0.27
C HIS A 48 13.84 -5.56 -0.59
N LEU A 49 13.06 -6.50 -0.05
CA LEU A 49 11.60 -6.44 -0.12
C LEU A 49 11.06 -5.27 0.71
N ALA A 50 10.05 -4.58 0.19
CA ALA A 50 9.42 -3.46 0.90
C ALA A 50 8.74 -3.90 2.20
N ARG A 51 8.23 -5.14 2.24
CA ARG A 51 7.63 -5.76 3.44
C ARG A 51 8.64 -6.17 4.52
N SER A 52 9.92 -6.29 4.18
CA SER A 52 10.96 -6.73 5.13
C SER A 52 12.35 -6.30 4.68
N LYS A 53 12.97 -5.36 5.42
CA LYS A 53 14.36 -4.93 5.21
C LYS A 53 15.37 -6.06 5.43
N ALA A 54 15.03 -7.08 6.23
CA ALA A 54 15.90 -8.22 6.50
C ALA A 54 16.07 -9.14 5.28
N GLN A 55 15.05 -9.20 4.41
CA GLN A 55 15.09 -9.98 3.17
C GLN A 55 15.72 -9.14 2.06
N GLN A 56 17.05 -9.17 2.03
CA GLN A 56 17.87 -8.45 1.05
C GLN A 56 18.69 -9.40 0.18
N GLY A 57 19.03 -8.96 -1.04
CA GLY A 57 19.89 -9.72 -1.92
C GLY A 57 19.89 -9.18 -3.35
N LEU A 58 20.34 -10.02 -4.26
CA LEU A 58 20.54 -9.72 -5.68
C LEU A 58 19.37 -10.23 -6.51
N PHE A 59 18.93 -9.44 -7.48
CA PHE A 59 17.88 -9.83 -8.43
C PHE A 59 18.08 -9.15 -9.78
N PRO A 60 17.64 -9.76 -10.90
CA PRO A 60 17.83 -9.18 -12.23
C PRO A 60 17.02 -7.90 -12.42
N ALA A 61 17.62 -6.88 -13.02
CA ALA A 61 16.93 -5.63 -13.32
C ALA A 61 15.77 -5.80 -14.29
N SER A 62 15.89 -6.72 -15.25
CA SER A 62 14.85 -7.03 -16.23
C SER A 62 13.54 -7.53 -15.60
N PHE A 63 13.60 -8.07 -14.37
CA PHE A 63 12.44 -8.60 -13.66
C PHE A 63 11.66 -7.52 -12.93
N VAL A 64 12.20 -6.30 -12.83
CA VAL A 64 11.61 -5.20 -12.06
C VAL A 64 11.07 -4.13 -13.00
N HIS A 65 9.91 -3.58 -12.66
CA HIS A 65 9.36 -2.37 -13.28
C HIS A 65 9.54 -1.24 -12.28
N LEU A 66 10.33 -0.25 -12.65
CA LEU A 66 10.57 0.90 -11.81
C LEU A 66 9.28 1.69 -11.64
N LYS A 67 9.04 2.14 -10.42
CA LYS A 67 7.91 2.99 -10.06
C LYS A 67 8.43 4.34 -9.59
N GLU A 68 7.62 5.37 -9.78
CA GLU A 68 7.94 6.71 -9.30
C GLU A 68 7.99 6.75 -7.76
N VAL A 69 8.90 7.59 -7.26
CA VAL A 69 9.16 7.78 -5.83
C VAL A 69 9.34 9.25 -5.49
N HIS A 70 8.97 9.60 -4.26
CA HIS A 70 9.42 10.82 -3.61
C HIS A 70 10.61 10.49 -2.73
N ILE A 71 11.67 11.30 -2.85
CA ILE A 71 12.88 11.15 -2.05
C ILE A 71 12.95 12.37 -1.13
N GLU A 72 12.75 12.13 0.17
CA GLU A 72 12.95 13.14 1.20
C GLU A 72 14.31 12.93 1.84
N LYS A 73 15.16 13.96 1.83
CA LYS A 73 16.44 13.96 2.53
C LYS A 73 16.21 14.55 3.92
N ARG A 74 16.16 13.69 4.95
CA ARG A 74 16.37 14.11 6.34
C ARG A 74 17.86 14.05 6.65
N GLU A 75 18.32 14.87 7.59
CA GLU A 75 19.74 15.20 7.81
C GLU A 75 20.69 13.98 7.84
N ASP A 76 20.22 12.81 8.31
CA ASP A 76 20.98 11.55 8.32
C ASP A 76 20.36 10.37 7.55
N GLU A 77 19.16 10.51 6.94
CA GLU A 77 18.48 9.42 6.23
C GLU A 77 17.73 9.88 4.96
N GLU A 78 17.94 9.15 3.85
CA GLU A 78 17.12 9.27 2.65
C GLU A 78 15.87 8.40 2.76
N VAL A 79 14.71 9.03 2.94
CA VAL A 79 13.43 8.32 2.97
C VAL A 79 12.87 8.26 1.55
N VAL A 80 12.79 7.04 1.01
CA VAL A 80 12.20 6.76 -0.30
C VAL A 80 10.78 6.29 -0.10
N THR A 81 9.80 7.05 -0.58
CA THR A 81 8.38 6.66 -0.57
C THR A 81 7.86 6.53 -1.99
N SER A 82 6.96 5.58 -2.25
CA SER A 82 6.32 5.49 -3.56
C SER A 82 5.50 6.75 -3.86
N ALA A 83 5.50 7.21 -5.11
CA ALA A 83 4.68 8.35 -5.53
C ALA A 83 3.19 8.02 -5.76
N GLU A 84 2.79 6.77 -5.51
CA GLU A 84 1.39 6.34 -5.61
C GLU A 84 0.48 7.14 -4.67
N MET A 85 -0.72 7.48 -5.16
CA MET A 85 -1.74 8.22 -4.42
C MET A 85 -1.99 7.59 -3.04
N PRO A 86 -2.05 8.38 -1.94
CA PRO A 86 -2.25 7.85 -0.59
C PRO A 86 -3.45 6.91 -0.47
N LEU A 87 -4.59 7.28 -1.06
CA LEU A 87 -5.79 6.44 -1.03
C LEU A 87 -5.60 5.09 -1.73
N VAL A 88 -4.80 5.01 -2.79
CA VAL A 88 -4.51 3.72 -3.45
C VAL A 88 -3.63 2.85 -2.57
N LYS A 89 -2.67 3.45 -1.86
CA LYS A 89 -1.85 2.73 -0.88
C LYS A 89 -2.73 2.20 0.25
N GLU A 90 -3.64 3.03 0.75
CA GLU A 90 -4.60 2.66 1.79
C GLU A 90 -5.47 1.47 1.35
N VAL A 91 -6.10 1.54 0.17
CA VAL A 91 -6.87 0.40 -0.35
C VAL A 91 -6.01 -0.86 -0.43
N THR A 92 -4.74 -0.74 -0.82
CA THR A 92 -3.81 -1.86 -0.92
C THR A 92 -3.48 -2.47 0.46
N THR A 93 -3.30 -1.65 1.49
CA THR A 93 -3.05 -2.13 2.87
C THR A 93 -4.30 -2.72 3.48
N THR A 94 -5.46 -2.06 3.34
CA THR A 94 -6.76 -2.56 3.81
C THR A 94 -7.07 -3.94 3.22
N LEU A 95 -6.88 -4.13 1.91
CA LEU A 95 -7.12 -5.44 1.27
C LEU A 95 -6.21 -6.55 1.81
N ARG A 96 -4.97 -6.23 2.23
CA ARG A 96 -4.05 -7.22 2.82
C ARG A 96 -4.48 -7.60 4.24
N GLU A 97 -4.88 -6.62 5.03
CA GLU A 97 -5.37 -6.83 6.40
C GLU A 97 -6.68 -7.62 6.38
N TRP A 98 -7.67 -7.16 5.60
CA TRP A 98 -8.94 -7.86 5.41
C TRP A 98 -8.74 -9.25 4.83
N GLY A 99 -7.80 -9.44 3.89
CA GLY A 99 -7.48 -10.76 3.35
C GLY A 99 -6.93 -11.72 4.41
N THR A 100 -6.21 -11.21 5.42
CA THR A 100 -5.73 -12.02 6.55
C THR A 100 -6.90 -12.42 7.45
N ILE A 101 -7.76 -11.47 7.80
CA ILE A 101 -8.96 -11.70 8.63
C ILE A 101 -9.94 -12.63 7.91
N TRP A 102 -10.18 -12.42 6.62
CA TRP A 102 -11.06 -13.25 5.79
C TRP A 102 -10.65 -14.73 5.81
N LYS A 103 -9.35 -15.04 5.75
CA LYS A 103 -8.85 -16.41 5.92
C LYS A 103 -9.17 -16.99 7.30
N GLN A 104 -9.06 -16.17 8.36
CA GLN A 104 -9.43 -16.59 9.72
C GLN A 104 -10.94 -16.80 9.86
N LEU A 105 -11.77 -15.93 9.28
CA LEU A 105 -13.22 -16.06 9.24
C LEU A 105 -13.66 -17.35 8.51
N PHE A 106 -12.95 -17.71 7.44
CA PHE A 106 -13.17 -18.95 6.72
C PHE A 106 -12.89 -20.18 7.59
N VAL A 107 -11.71 -20.21 8.25
CA VAL A 107 -11.33 -21.32 9.15
C VAL A 107 -12.28 -21.43 10.35
N THR A 108 -12.75 -20.31 10.89
CA THR A 108 -13.73 -20.26 11.99
C THR A 108 -15.19 -20.45 11.54
N ASN A 109 -15.42 -20.75 10.25
CA ASN A 109 -16.73 -21.05 9.64
C ASN A 109 -17.78 -19.93 9.80
N LYS A 110 -17.37 -18.67 9.88
CA LYS A 110 -18.26 -17.48 9.91
C LYS A 110 -18.77 -17.13 8.51
N ARG A 111 -19.53 -18.04 7.87
CA ARG A 111 -19.87 -18.01 6.44
C ARG A 111 -20.51 -16.70 5.94
N ALA A 112 -21.35 -16.07 6.75
CA ALA A 112 -21.99 -14.80 6.38
C ALA A 112 -20.97 -13.67 6.23
N LEU A 113 -20.07 -13.52 7.22
CA LEU A 113 -19.00 -12.53 7.19
C LEU A 113 -17.98 -12.80 6.09
N VAL A 114 -17.65 -14.07 5.81
CA VAL A 114 -16.75 -14.44 4.69
C VAL A 114 -17.27 -13.89 3.37
N LYS A 115 -18.56 -14.13 3.05
CA LYS A 115 -19.19 -13.62 1.81
C LYS A 115 -19.28 -12.10 1.80
N GLN A 116 -19.57 -11.49 2.93
CA GLN A 116 -19.67 -10.04 3.05
C GLN A 116 -18.32 -9.37 2.80
N VAL A 117 -17.26 -9.81 3.48
CA VAL A 117 -15.90 -9.28 3.34
C VAL A 117 -15.36 -9.54 1.93
N GLU A 118 -15.61 -10.73 1.36
CA GLU A 118 -15.24 -11.04 -0.03
C GLU A 118 -15.82 -10.01 -1.01
N ARG A 119 -17.13 -9.71 -0.90
CA ARG A 119 -17.77 -8.69 -1.74
C ARG A 119 -17.14 -7.31 -1.55
N LEU A 120 -16.90 -6.89 -0.30
CA LEU A 120 -16.25 -5.61 -0.02
C LEU A 120 -14.85 -5.53 -0.65
N MET A 121 -14.07 -6.61 -0.56
CA MET A 121 -12.74 -6.67 -1.17
C MET A 121 -12.79 -6.56 -2.69
N TRP A 122 -13.73 -7.23 -3.36
CA TRP A 122 -13.91 -7.11 -4.81
C TRP A 122 -14.28 -5.70 -5.24
N GLU A 123 -15.20 -5.05 -4.53
CA GLU A 123 -15.57 -3.64 -4.79
C GLU A 123 -14.35 -2.72 -4.64
N LEU A 124 -13.55 -2.89 -3.58
CA LEU A 124 -12.34 -2.11 -3.37
C LEU A 124 -11.27 -2.37 -4.46
N MET A 125 -11.10 -3.61 -4.93
CA MET A 125 -10.17 -3.92 -6.02
C MET A 125 -10.58 -3.23 -7.32
N GLU A 126 -11.87 -3.22 -7.62
CA GLU A 126 -12.42 -2.54 -8.80
C GLU A 126 -12.24 -1.02 -8.69
N TRP A 127 -12.61 -0.43 -7.55
CA TRP A 127 -12.43 1.01 -7.36
C TRP A 127 -10.96 1.42 -7.31
N ARG A 128 -10.06 0.56 -6.82
CA ARG A 128 -8.61 0.79 -6.93
C ARG A 128 -8.16 0.86 -8.39
N SER A 129 -8.72 0.00 -9.25
CA SER A 129 -8.46 0.05 -10.70
C SER A 129 -8.91 1.37 -11.30
N GLN A 130 -10.11 1.84 -10.94
CA GLN A 130 -10.66 3.12 -11.40
C GLN A 130 -9.88 4.34 -10.87
N LEU A 131 -9.42 4.31 -9.62
CA LEU A 131 -8.56 5.36 -9.04
C LEU A 131 -7.23 5.48 -9.81
N LEU A 132 -6.73 4.39 -10.38
CA LEU A 132 -5.48 4.34 -11.15
C LEU A 132 -5.69 4.59 -12.66
N SER A 133 -6.92 4.52 -13.18
CA SER A 133 -7.16 4.62 -14.62
C SER A 133 -6.91 6.02 -15.18
N GLY A 134 -7.07 7.06 -14.35
CA GLY A 134 -6.95 8.46 -14.77
C GLY A 134 -8.04 8.91 -15.76
N THR A 135 -9.11 8.14 -15.92
CA THR A 135 -10.16 8.38 -16.94
C THR A 135 -11.40 9.10 -16.39
N LEU A 136 -11.47 9.34 -15.08
CA LEU A 136 -12.65 9.94 -14.44
C LEU A 136 -12.56 11.47 -14.43
N PRO A 137 -13.66 12.19 -14.72
CA PRO A 137 -13.76 13.63 -14.49
C PRO A 137 -13.55 13.99 -13.01
N SER A 138 -13.17 15.24 -12.72
CA SER A 138 -12.88 15.71 -11.35
C SER A 138 -13.98 15.39 -10.34
N ASP A 139 -15.25 15.64 -10.71
CA ASP A 139 -16.39 15.42 -9.81
C ASP A 139 -16.60 13.92 -9.54
N GLY A 140 -16.58 13.09 -10.59
CA GLY A 140 -16.67 11.64 -10.47
C GLY A 140 -15.49 11.03 -9.70
N PHE A 141 -14.31 11.63 -9.80
CA PHE A 141 -13.14 11.23 -9.03
C PHE A 141 -13.30 11.57 -7.54
N LYS A 142 -13.84 12.75 -7.20
CA LYS A 142 -14.15 13.13 -5.81
C LYS A 142 -15.19 12.18 -5.20
N GLU A 143 -16.25 11.87 -5.93
CA GLU A 143 -17.26 10.89 -5.47
C GLU A 143 -16.67 9.49 -5.29
N LEU A 144 -15.80 9.05 -6.19
CA LEU A 144 -15.13 7.75 -6.07
C LEU A 144 -14.25 7.70 -4.81
N LYS A 145 -13.49 8.75 -4.52
CA LYS A 145 -12.70 8.83 -3.28
C LYS A 145 -13.57 8.63 -2.05
N GLN A 146 -14.68 9.38 -1.96
CA GLN A 146 -15.61 9.28 -0.84
C GLN A 146 -16.25 7.88 -0.72
N LYS A 147 -16.60 7.25 -1.85
CA LYS A 147 -17.12 5.87 -1.87
C LYS A 147 -16.09 4.88 -1.34
N VAL A 148 -14.83 5.02 -1.74
CA VAL A 148 -13.73 4.16 -1.31
C VAL A 148 -13.50 4.29 0.18
N THR A 149 -13.35 5.51 0.69
CA THR A 149 -13.10 5.76 2.12
C THR A 149 -14.24 5.25 2.99
N SER A 150 -15.48 5.59 2.65
CA SER A 150 -16.68 5.13 3.38
C SER A 150 -16.78 3.60 3.44
N LYS A 151 -16.35 2.91 2.36
CA LYS A 151 -16.37 1.45 2.29
C LYS A 151 -15.28 0.82 3.15
N ILE A 152 -14.09 1.42 3.18
CA ILE A 152 -13.00 1.02 4.08
C ILE A 152 -13.47 1.17 5.52
N ASP A 153 -14.03 2.32 5.88
CA ASP A 153 -14.45 2.61 7.26
C ASP A 153 -15.56 1.65 7.70
N TYR A 154 -16.56 1.40 6.84
CA TYR A 154 -17.60 0.39 7.08
C TYR A 154 -17.01 -1.02 7.26
N GLY A 155 -16.06 -1.41 6.43
CA GLY A 155 -15.44 -2.73 6.51
C GLY A 155 -14.58 -2.91 7.76
N ASN A 156 -13.83 -1.88 8.15
CA ASN A 156 -13.07 -1.86 9.40
C ASN A 156 -13.99 -1.99 10.61
N LYS A 157 -15.13 -1.29 10.60
CA LYS A 157 -16.14 -1.38 11.66
C LYS A 157 -16.68 -2.81 11.84
N ILE A 158 -17.11 -3.46 10.76
CA ILE A 158 -17.66 -4.84 10.86
C ILE A 158 -16.59 -5.89 11.17
N LEU A 159 -15.32 -5.56 10.97
CA LEU A 159 -14.17 -6.41 11.28
C LEU A 159 -13.52 -6.07 12.64
N GLU A 160 -14.09 -5.09 13.37
CA GLU A 160 -13.60 -4.64 14.68
C GLU A 160 -12.13 -4.17 14.62
N LEU A 161 -11.76 -3.47 13.54
CA LEU A 161 -10.46 -2.83 13.36
C LEU A 161 -10.47 -1.38 13.85
N ASP A 162 -9.27 -0.83 14.03
CA ASP A 162 -9.09 0.56 14.47
C ASP A 162 -9.78 1.55 13.53
N LEU A 163 -10.42 2.56 14.13
CA LEU A 163 -11.12 3.63 13.43
C LEU A 163 -10.11 4.60 12.81
N VAL A 164 -10.29 4.92 11.53
CA VAL A 164 -9.47 5.92 10.82
C VAL A 164 -10.23 7.24 10.80
N VAL A 165 -9.63 8.28 11.38
CA VAL A 165 -10.22 9.62 11.40
C VAL A 165 -9.88 10.34 10.10
N ARG A 166 -10.90 10.87 9.41
CA ARG A 166 -10.77 11.52 8.10
C ARG A 166 -11.25 12.97 8.12
N ASP A 167 -10.73 13.77 7.19
CA ASP A 167 -11.25 15.11 6.88
C ASP A 167 -12.46 15.05 5.91
N GLU A 168 -13.07 16.22 5.63
CA GLU A 168 -14.21 16.35 4.70
C GLU A 168 -13.89 15.89 3.27
N ASP A 169 -12.62 15.88 2.89
CA ASP A 169 -12.13 15.45 1.58
C ASP A 169 -11.75 13.95 1.55
N GLY A 170 -11.91 13.24 2.68
CA GLY A 170 -11.64 11.81 2.83
C GLY A 170 -10.18 11.45 3.05
N ASN A 171 -9.30 12.43 3.28
CA ASN A 171 -7.91 12.17 3.61
C ASN A 171 -7.79 11.76 5.08
N ILE A 172 -6.85 10.87 5.37
CA ILE A 172 -6.51 10.49 6.75
C ILE A 172 -5.94 11.72 7.48
N LEU A 173 -6.49 12.04 8.64
CA LEU A 173 -5.99 13.13 9.48
C LEU A 173 -4.74 12.68 10.23
N ASP A 174 -3.63 13.39 9.99
CA ASP A 174 -2.38 13.19 10.71
C ASP A 174 -2.44 13.91 12.08
N PRO A 175 -2.38 13.20 13.21
CA PRO A 175 -2.49 13.80 14.54
C PRO A 175 -1.35 14.76 14.87
N GLU A 176 -0.19 14.64 14.22
CA GLU A 176 0.94 15.57 14.44
C GLU A 176 0.77 16.88 13.67
N ARG A 177 -0.07 16.89 12.63
CA ARG A 177 -0.31 18.05 11.76
C ARG A 177 -1.67 18.69 11.97
N ALA A 178 -2.65 17.93 12.46
CA ALA A 178 -3.99 18.40 12.71
C ALA A 178 -4.05 19.25 14.00
N ASN A 179 -4.89 20.30 13.98
CA ASN A 179 -5.24 21.02 15.21
C ASN A 179 -5.98 20.06 16.16
N VAL A 180 -5.57 20.03 17.44
CA VAL A 180 -6.17 19.19 18.49
C VAL A 180 -7.69 19.31 18.53
N ILE A 181 -8.26 20.50 18.33
CA ILE A 181 -9.70 20.71 18.33
C ILE A 181 -10.36 20.07 17.09
N SER A 182 -9.74 20.21 15.92
CA SER A 182 -10.23 19.60 14.67
C SER A 182 -10.15 18.09 14.72
N LEU A 183 -9.06 17.54 15.27
CA LEU A 183 -8.88 16.11 15.47
C LEU A 183 -9.92 15.54 16.45
N PHE A 184 -10.16 16.24 17.57
CA PHE A 184 -11.17 15.83 18.54
C PHE A 184 -12.58 15.81 17.93
N ARG A 185 -12.98 16.86 17.20
CA ARG A 185 -14.29 16.90 16.53
C ARG A 185 -14.43 15.81 15.48
N ALA A 186 -13.42 15.61 14.65
CA ALA A 186 -13.44 14.54 13.65
C ALA A 186 -13.52 13.15 14.29
N HIS A 187 -12.87 12.96 15.45
CA HIS A 187 -12.99 11.73 16.22
C HIS A 187 -14.40 11.56 16.84
N GLU A 188 -14.97 12.61 17.42
CA GLU A 188 -16.36 12.60 17.91
C GLU A 188 -17.35 12.31 16.78
N GLU A 189 -17.16 12.89 15.60
CA GLU A 189 -18.04 12.63 14.45
C GLU A 189 -17.93 11.18 13.97
N ALA A 190 -16.71 10.67 13.86
CA ALA A 190 -16.46 9.29 13.45
C ALA A 190 -17.03 8.28 14.46
N THR A 191 -16.93 8.58 15.76
CA THR A 191 -17.51 7.76 16.84
C THR A 191 -19.01 7.98 17.06
N CYS A 192 -19.58 9.15 16.72
CA CYS A 192 -21.02 9.40 16.77
C CYS A 192 -21.77 8.72 15.62
N GLN A 193 -21.13 8.54 14.45
CA GLN A 193 -21.65 7.63 13.42
C GLN A 193 -21.63 6.14 13.88
N ASP A 194 -21.12 5.85 15.08
CA ASP A 194 -21.15 4.55 15.73
C ASP A 194 -22.32 4.28 16.68
N GLN A 195 -23.26 5.22 16.86
CA GLN A 195 -24.54 5.01 17.56
C GLN A 195 -25.73 4.89 16.59
#